data_AF-A0A6I3HBM1-F1
#
_entry.id   AF-A0A6I3HBM1-F1
#
_cell.length_a   1.000
_cell.length_b   1.000
_cell.length_c   1.000
_cell.angle_alpha   90.00
_cell.angle_beta   90.00
_cell.angle_gamma   90.00
#
_symmetry.space_group_name_H-M   'P 1'
#
loop_
_entity.id
_entity.type
_entity.pdbx_description
1 polymer ?
#
loop_
_entity_poly.entity_id
_entity_poly.type
_entity_poly.pdbx_seq_one_letter_code
_entity_poly.pdbx_strand_id
1 'polypeptide(L)'
;EYGFTELAQALRASTTSSHPVLAIQEMGSAYRRFALENPDTYAVMFLRVVPGFEASDESFLAAARSFEELSTAVQRAIDTQHFLSGDAAVMAQELWAACHGAVALEILEMCVFADPTETYNALLVSLLRGLLLNPEESEALA
;
A
#
# COMPACT_ATOMS: atom_id res chain seq x y z
N GLU A 1 14.91 -9.49 2.97
CA GLU A 1 15.30 -8.16 3.49
C GLU A 1 15.32 -7.07 2.41
N TYR A 2 16.22 -7.14 1.42
CA TYR A 2 16.43 -6.09 0.40
C TYR A 2 15.14 -5.57 -0.25
N GLY A 3 14.26 -6.46 -0.72
CA GLY A 3 13.00 -6.05 -1.35
C GLY A 3 12.07 -5.24 -0.44
N PHE A 4 12.02 -5.53 0.86
CA PHE A 4 11.22 -4.73 1.80
C PHE A 4 11.85 -3.37 2.08
N THR A 5 13.19 -3.28 2.11
CA THR A 5 13.90 -2.00 2.22
C THR A 5 13.63 -1.11 1.00
N GLU A 6 13.69 -1.67 -0.22
CA GLU A 6 13.38 -0.94 -1.45
C GLU A 6 11.90 -0.52 -1.51
N LEU A 7 10.98 -1.38 -1.05
CA LEU A 7 9.57 -1.00 -0.93
C LEU A 7 9.40 0.18 0.03
N ALA A 8 10.00 0.14 1.23
CA ALA A 8 9.93 1.24 2.19
C ALA A 8 10.44 2.56 1.57
N GLN A 9 11.56 2.50 0.84
CA GLN A 9 12.12 3.65 0.14
C GLN A 9 11.18 4.16 -0.96
N ALA A 10 10.57 3.26 -1.74
CA ALA A 10 9.64 3.62 -2.80
C ALA A 10 8.39 4.33 -2.25
N LEU A 11 7.84 3.83 -1.12
CA LEU A 11 6.72 4.46 -0.43
C LEU A 11 7.11 5.87 0.06
N ARG A 12 8.22 5.99 0.77
CA ARG A 12 8.68 7.28 1.31
C ARG A 12 9.01 8.31 0.22
N ALA A 13 9.64 7.89 -0.87
CA ALA A 13 9.99 8.78 -1.97
C ALA A 13 8.78 9.22 -2.80
N SER A 14 7.65 8.50 -2.72
CA SER A 14 6.43 8.80 -3.47
C SER A 14 5.60 9.94 -2.89
N THR A 15 5.73 10.22 -1.60
CA THR A 15 4.90 11.23 -0.92
C THR A 15 5.37 12.63 -1.30
N THR A 16 4.77 13.20 -2.34
CA THR A 16 5.05 14.57 -2.79
C THR A 16 3.98 15.56 -2.36
N SER A 17 2.76 15.07 -2.13
CA SER A 17 1.65 15.88 -1.67
C SER A 17 1.76 16.24 -0.19
N SER A 18 1.46 17.49 0.14
CA SER A 18 1.29 17.93 1.52
C SER A 18 -0.06 17.48 2.11
N HIS A 19 -1.06 17.14 1.28
CA HIS A 19 -2.37 16.68 1.73
C HIS A 19 -2.27 15.23 2.21
N PRO A 20 -2.60 14.92 3.49
CA PRO A 20 -2.37 13.58 4.07
C PRO A 20 -3.03 12.44 3.29
N VAL A 21 -4.27 12.63 2.85
CA VAL A 21 -5.01 11.62 2.07
C VAL A 21 -4.35 11.35 0.71
N LEU A 22 -3.93 12.40 0.00
CA LEU A 22 -3.29 12.26 -1.31
C LEU A 22 -1.91 11.63 -1.19
N ALA A 23 -1.17 11.94 -0.13
CA ALA A 23 0.11 11.27 0.15
C ALA A 23 -0.06 9.76 0.31
N ILE A 24 -1.13 9.30 0.97
CA ILE A 24 -1.43 7.86 1.08
C ILE A 24 -1.83 7.27 -0.28
N GLN A 25 -2.57 8.01 -1.11
CA GLN A 25 -2.89 7.59 -2.48
C GLN A 25 -1.63 7.44 -3.36
N GLU A 26 -0.68 8.38 -3.24
CA GLU A 26 0.64 8.32 -3.89
C GLU A 26 1.42 7.08 -3.43
N MET A 27 1.42 6.78 -2.13
CA MET A 27 2.04 5.58 -1.57
C MET A 27 1.40 4.30 -2.10
N GLY A 28 0.06 4.23 -2.17
CA GLY A 28 -0.65 3.12 -2.80
C GLY A 28 -0.25 2.94 -4.26
N SER A 29 -0.10 4.03 -5.01
CA SER A 29 0.35 3.98 -6.41
C SER A 29 1.80 3.50 -6.53
N ALA A 30 2.68 3.94 -5.61
CA ALA A 30 4.07 3.51 -5.55
C ALA A 30 4.21 2.04 -5.14
N TYR A 31 3.34 1.52 -4.27
CA TYR A 31 3.28 0.11 -3.91
C TYR A 31 3.08 -0.75 -5.15
N ARG A 32 2.04 -0.45 -5.95
CA ARG A 32 1.77 -1.18 -7.20
C ARG A 32 2.92 -1.05 -8.19
N ARG A 33 3.42 0.16 -8.41
CA ARG A 33 4.54 0.39 -9.32
C ARG A 33 5.76 -0.43 -8.93
N PHE A 34 6.16 -0.40 -7.65
CA PHE A 34 7.26 -1.21 -7.14
C PHE A 34 7.09 -2.70 -7.47
N ALA A 35 5.91 -3.24 -7.20
CA ALA A 35 5.64 -4.66 -7.41
C ALA A 35 5.68 -5.06 -8.89
N LEU A 36 5.11 -4.24 -9.77
CA LEU A 36 5.10 -4.50 -11.22
C LEU A 36 6.46 -4.28 -11.89
N GLU A 37 7.28 -3.36 -11.37
CA GLU A 37 8.66 -3.16 -11.82
C GLU A 37 9.59 -4.29 -11.31
N ASN A 38 9.20 -4.99 -10.24
CA ASN A 38 10.02 -6.01 -9.56
C ASN A 38 9.24 -7.30 -9.25
N PRO A 39 8.61 -7.96 -10.24
CA PRO A 39 7.67 -9.06 -9.99
C PRO A 39 8.32 -10.27 -9.30
N ASP A 40 9.57 -10.62 -9.66
CA ASP A 40 10.30 -11.73 -9.02
C ASP A 40 10.64 -11.43 -7.56
N THR A 41 11.14 -10.22 -7.29
CA THR A 41 11.43 -9.74 -5.93
C THR A 41 10.16 -9.75 -5.08
N TYR A 42 9.07 -9.23 -5.63
CA TYR A 42 7.76 -9.19 -4.97
C TYR A 42 7.23 -10.59 -4.65
N ALA A 43 7.38 -11.53 -5.59
CA ALA A 43 6.97 -12.91 -5.40
C ALA A 43 7.77 -13.61 -4.28
N VAL A 44 9.07 -13.34 -4.16
CA VAL A 44 9.89 -13.82 -3.04
C VAL A 44 9.45 -13.21 -1.71
N MET A 45 9.12 -11.91 -1.71
CA MET A 45 8.68 -11.20 -0.50
C MET A 45 7.37 -11.73 0.07
N PHE A 46 6.38 -12.02 -0.78
CA PHE A 46 5.01 -12.28 -0.33
C PHE A 46 4.39 -13.61 -0.79
N LEU A 47 4.77 -14.13 -1.95
CA LEU A 47 4.06 -15.25 -2.60
C LEU A 47 4.69 -16.62 -2.32
N ARG A 48 5.77 -16.68 -1.53
CA ARG A 48 6.48 -17.93 -1.17
C ARG A 48 6.81 -18.82 -2.36
N VAL A 49 7.23 -18.20 -3.47
CA VAL A 49 7.49 -18.91 -4.74
C VAL A 49 8.74 -19.80 -4.73
N VAL A 50 9.57 -19.72 -3.69
CA VAL A 50 10.80 -20.52 -3.56
C VAL A 50 10.56 -21.67 -2.56
N PRO A 51 10.51 -22.93 -3.01
CA PRO A 51 10.33 -24.08 -2.12
C PRO A 51 11.43 -24.16 -1.06
N GLY A 52 11.04 -24.30 0.21
CA GLY A 52 11.98 -24.39 1.33
C GLY A 52 12.63 -23.08 1.75
N PHE A 53 12.26 -21.95 1.13
CA PHE A 53 12.69 -20.63 1.61
C PHE A 53 11.88 -20.21 2.83
N GLU A 54 12.60 -19.85 3.90
CA GLU A 54 12.04 -19.22 5.10
C GLU A 54 12.59 -17.81 5.23
N ALA A 55 11.72 -16.85 5.56
CA ALA A 55 12.14 -15.49 5.81
C ALA A 55 12.99 -15.42 7.10
N SER A 56 14.13 -14.72 7.03
CA SER A 56 14.95 -14.44 8.21
C SER A 56 14.28 -13.42 9.13
N ASP A 57 14.73 -13.34 10.39
CA ASP A 57 14.30 -12.30 11.34
C ASP A 57 14.51 -10.89 10.78
N GLU A 58 15.62 -10.65 10.08
CA GLU A 58 15.91 -9.38 9.40
C GLU A 58 14.90 -9.08 8.29
N SER A 59 14.39 -10.12 7.61
CA SER A 59 13.36 -9.95 6.59
C SER A 59 12.02 -9.56 7.20
N PHE A 60 11.66 -10.13 8.36
CA PHE A 60 10.49 -9.71 9.12
C PHE A 60 10.62 -8.27 9.63
N LEU A 61 11.79 -7.90 10.16
CA LEU A 61 12.05 -6.53 10.59
C LEU A 61 11.99 -5.54 9.41
N ALA A 62 12.49 -5.91 8.24
CA ALA A 62 12.38 -5.08 7.05
C ALA A 62 10.93 -4.92 6.58
N ALA A 63 10.13 -5.99 6.64
CA ALA A 63 8.69 -5.93 6.35
C ALA A 63 7.94 -5.04 7.34
N ALA A 64 8.28 -5.10 8.63
CA ALA A 64 7.70 -4.23 9.64
C ALA A 64 8.03 -2.75 9.37
N ARG A 65 9.28 -2.43 8.99
CA ARG A 65 9.69 -1.07 8.64
C ARG A 65 8.98 -0.53 7.40
N SER A 66 8.79 -1.35 6.36
CA SER A 66 8.06 -0.89 5.16
C SER A 66 6.58 -0.67 5.46
N PHE A 67 5.99 -1.49 6.33
CA PHE A 67 4.64 -1.27 6.85
C PHE A 67 4.54 0.01 7.69
N GLU A 68 5.56 0.30 8.52
CA GLU A 68 5.61 1.48 9.37
C GLU A 68 5.51 2.80 8.60
N GLU A 69 6.06 2.88 7.38
CA GLU A 69 5.89 4.05 6.50
C GLU A 69 4.41 4.34 6.24
N LEU A 70 3.64 3.30 5.90
CA LEU A 70 2.21 3.43 5.63
C LEU A 70 1.42 3.77 6.90
N SER A 71 1.69 3.08 8.01
CA SER A 71 1.00 3.37 9.28
C SER A 71 1.29 4.77 9.81
N THR A 72 2.50 5.29 9.59
CA THR A 72 2.85 6.67 9.94
C THR A 72 2.07 7.69 9.11
N ALA A 73 1.92 7.45 7.81
CA ALA A 73 1.12 8.32 6.95
C ALA A 73 -0.37 8.31 7.34
N VAL A 74 -0.91 7.13 7.69
CA VAL A 74 -2.27 6.99 8.22
C VAL A 74 -2.44 7.72 9.55
N GLN A 75 -1.50 7.57 10.50
CA GLN A 75 -1.55 8.28 11.77
C GLN A 75 -1.57 9.79 11.56
N ARG A 76 -0.76 10.30 10.62
CA ARG A 76 -0.79 11.72 10.26
C ARG A 76 -2.17 12.16 9.75
N ALA A 77 -2.83 11.37 8.91
CA ALA A 77 -4.19 11.67 8.42
C ALA A 77 -5.23 11.69 9.56
N ILE A 78 -5.07 10.84 10.57
CA ILE A 78 -5.91 10.86 11.79
C ILE A 78 -5.62 12.12 12.63
N ASP A 79 -4.35 12.42 12.91
CA ASP A 79 -3.94 13.55 13.76
C ASP A 79 -4.35 14.90 13.17
N THR A 80 -4.39 14.99 11.84
CA THR A 80 -4.82 16.16 11.08
C THR A 80 -6.32 16.18 10.78
N GLN A 81 -7.09 15.24 11.34
CA GLN A 81 -8.54 15.13 11.22
C GLN A 81 -9.08 14.94 9.80
N HIS A 82 -8.29 14.38 8.90
CA HIS A 82 -8.76 13.96 7.57
C HIS A 82 -9.38 12.56 7.60
N PHE A 83 -8.89 11.68 8.47
CA PHE A 83 -9.43 10.32 8.67
C PHE A 83 -10.22 10.20 9.97
N LEU A 84 -11.14 9.23 9.99
CA LEU A 84 -11.84 8.79 11.20
C LEU A 84 -10.84 8.43 12.30
N SER A 85 -11.22 8.68 13.55
CA SER A 85 -10.43 8.23 14.70
C SER A 85 -10.38 6.71 14.78
N GLY A 86 -9.21 6.14 15.05
CA GLY A 86 -9.03 4.71 15.23
C GLY A 86 -7.56 4.33 15.40
N ASP A 87 -7.28 3.03 15.31
CA ASP A 87 -5.91 2.52 15.32
C ASP A 87 -5.32 2.63 13.90
N ALA A 88 -4.28 3.46 13.76
CA ALA A 88 -3.61 3.68 12.47
C ALA A 88 -2.99 2.40 11.90
N ALA A 89 -2.50 1.49 12.75
CA ALA A 89 -1.93 0.22 12.29
C ALA A 89 -3.02 -0.69 11.71
N VAL A 90 -4.22 -0.70 12.29
CA VAL A 90 -5.35 -1.47 11.75
C VAL A 90 -5.76 -0.94 10.37
N MET A 91 -5.94 0.38 10.23
CA MET A 91 -6.29 0.99 8.94
C MET A 91 -5.19 0.81 7.89
N ALA A 92 -3.92 0.91 8.28
CA ALA A 92 -2.80 0.63 7.39
C ALA A 92 -2.74 -0.84 6.96
N GLN A 93 -3.11 -1.77 7.85
CA GLN A 93 -3.20 -3.19 7.53
C GLN A 93 -4.28 -3.49 6.49
N GLU A 94 -5.43 -2.80 6.55
CA GLU A 94 -6.49 -2.90 5.54
C GLU A 94 -6.02 -2.37 4.18
N LEU A 95 -5.41 -1.19 4.15
CA LEU A 95 -4.82 -0.61 2.93
C LEU A 95 -3.75 -1.52 2.32
N TRP A 96 -2.82 -2.01 3.16
CA TRP A 96 -1.77 -2.92 2.75
C TRP A 96 -2.32 -4.22 2.17
N ALA A 97 -3.29 -4.84 2.85
CA ALA A 97 -3.90 -6.09 2.42
C ALA A 97 -4.63 -5.93 1.08
N ALA A 98 -5.34 -4.83 0.89
CA ALA A 98 -6.04 -4.56 -0.37
C ALA A 98 -5.07 -4.32 -1.52
N CYS A 99 -4.03 -3.50 -1.31
CA CYS A 99 -2.99 -3.28 -2.32
C CYS A 99 -2.28 -4.58 -2.68
N HIS A 100 -1.88 -5.36 -1.66
CA HIS A 100 -1.25 -6.66 -1.84
C HIS A 100 -2.12 -7.62 -2.66
N GLY A 101 -3.40 -7.77 -2.30
CA GLY A 101 -4.32 -8.66 -3.00
C GLY A 101 -4.52 -8.27 -4.46
N ALA A 102 -4.75 -6.98 -4.73
CA ALA A 102 -4.96 -6.50 -6.10
C ALA A 102 -3.73 -6.69 -6.99
N VAL A 103 -2.55 -6.35 -6.47
CA VAL A 103 -1.29 -6.50 -7.21
C VAL A 103 -0.91 -7.96 -7.39
N ALA A 104 -1.14 -8.81 -6.40
CA ALA A 104 -0.92 -10.25 -6.53
C ALA A 104 -1.80 -10.85 -7.64
N LEU A 105 -3.08 -10.46 -7.72
CA LEU A 105 -3.98 -10.88 -8.80
C LEU A 105 -3.47 -10.41 -10.17
N GLU A 106 -2.96 -9.19 -10.26
CA GLU A 106 -2.40 -8.65 -11.50
C GLU A 106 -1.14 -9.41 -11.94
N ILE A 107 -0.18 -9.61 -11.04
CA ILE A 107 1.07 -10.34 -11.31
C ILE A 107 0.80 -11.79 -11.73
N LEU A 108 -0.21 -12.42 -11.13
CA LEU A 108 -0.60 -13.80 -11.45
C LEU A 108 -1.49 -13.93 -12.69
N GLU A 109 -1.78 -12.82 -13.39
CA GLU A 109 -2.70 -12.78 -14.53
C GLU A 109 -4.11 -13.32 -14.19
N MET A 110 -4.56 -13.08 -12.95
CA MET A 110 -5.84 -13.55 -12.39
C MET A 110 -6.91 -12.46 -12.32
N CYS A 111 -6.64 -11.27 -12.87
CA CYS A 111 -7.65 -10.20 -12.98
C CYS A 111 -8.80 -10.64 -13.90
N VAL A 112 -10.04 -10.56 -13.40
CA VAL A 112 -11.25 -10.89 -14.18
C VAL A 112 -11.72 -9.71 -15.05
N PHE A 113 -11.49 -8.49 -14.58
CA PHE A 113 -11.77 -7.28 -15.34
C PHE A 113 -10.55 -6.89 -16.20
N ALA A 114 -10.80 -6.26 -17.35
CA ALA A 114 -9.80 -6.10 -18.40
C ALA A 114 -8.68 -5.07 -18.09
N ASP A 115 -8.96 -4.03 -17.30
CA ASP A 115 -7.97 -3.01 -16.93
C ASP A 115 -7.59 -3.10 -15.43
N PRO A 116 -6.44 -3.70 -15.10
CA PRO A 116 -5.91 -3.74 -13.73
C PRO A 116 -5.60 -2.36 -13.17
N THR A 117 -5.23 -1.38 -14.00
CA THR A 117 -4.93 -0.02 -13.55
C THR A 117 -6.21 0.68 -13.11
N GLU A 118 -7.27 0.58 -13.90
CA GLU A 118 -8.58 1.14 -13.56
C GLU A 118 -9.11 0.55 -12.23
N THR A 119 -9.07 -0.77 -12.10
CA THR A 119 -9.56 -1.45 -10.89
C THR A 119 -8.72 -1.17 -9.65
N TYR A 120 -7.39 -1.06 -9.79
CA TYR A 120 -6.52 -0.69 -8.69
C TYR A 120 -6.77 0.75 -8.21
N ASN A 121 -6.90 1.71 -9.13
CA ASN A 121 -7.19 3.09 -8.79
C ASN A 121 -8.56 3.21 -8.10
N ALA A 122 -9.58 2.53 -8.63
CA ALA A 122 -10.91 2.49 -8.02
C ALA A 122 -10.89 1.85 -6.62
N LEU A 123 -10.08 0.81 -6.41
CA LEU A 123 -9.89 0.19 -5.10
C LEU A 123 -9.29 1.18 -4.09
N LEU A 124 -8.21 1.87 -4.45
CA LEU A 124 -7.59 2.88 -3.58
C LEU A 124 -8.58 3.99 -3.22
N VAL A 125 -9.27 4.56 -4.20
CA VAL A 125 -10.27 5.61 -3.97
C VAL A 125 -11.39 5.11 -3.05
N SER A 126 -11.87 3.89 -3.26
CA SER A 126 -12.94 3.31 -2.43
C SER A 126 -12.52 3.13 -0.97
N LEU A 127 -11.31 2.63 -0.73
CA LEU A 127 -10.76 2.46 0.62
C LEU A 127 -10.55 3.81 1.30
N LEU A 128 -9.92 4.76 0.62
CA LEU A 128 -9.64 6.09 1.17
C LEU A 128 -10.94 6.81 1.52
N ARG A 129 -11.96 6.76 0.65
CA ARG A 129 -13.30 7.29 0.93
C ARG A 129 -13.92 6.70 2.20
N GLY A 130 -13.75 5.39 2.42
CA GLY A 130 -14.26 4.71 3.61
C GLY A 130 -13.61 5.15 4.91
N LEU A 131 -12.41 5.75 4.84
CA LEU A 131 -11.64 6.22 5.99
C LEU A 131 -11.80 7.71 6.27
N LEU A 132 -12.35 8.50 5.32
CA LEU A 132 -12.50 9.95 5.47
C LEU A 132 -13.39 10.33 6.67
N LEU A 133 -12.95 11.32 7.44
CA LEU A 133 -13.77 11.95 8.46
C LEU A 133 -14.87 12.82 7.84
N ASN A 134 -14.52 13.60 6.80
CA ASN A 134 -15.46 14.41 6.04
C ASN A 134 -15.61 13.86 4.61
N PRO A 135 -16.80 13.34 4.22
CA PRO A 135 -17.04 12.85 2.87
C PRO A 135 -16.83 13.88 1.75
N GLU A 136 -16.94 15.18 2.03
CA GLU A 136 -16.72 16.26 1.03
C GLU A 136 -15.27 16.30 0.54
N GLU A 137 -14.30 15.85 1.35
CA GLU A 137 -12.90 15.75 0.92
C GLU A 137 -12.66 14.73 -0.18
N SER A 138 -13.66 13.87 -0.45
CA SER A 138 -13.61 12.93 -1.55
C SER A 138 -13.44 13.60 -2.92
N GLU A 139 -13.73 14.90 -3.07
CA GLU A 139 -13.47 15.64 -4.30
C GLU A 139 -11.97 15.70 -4.64
N ALA A 140 -11.10 15.61 -3.63
CA ALA A 140 -9.65 15.57 -3.84
C ALA A 140 -9.17 14.22 -4.41
N LEU A 141 -9.96 13.14 -4.25
CA LEU A 141 -9.63 11.77 -4.63
C LEU A 141 -10.02 11.40 -6.08
N ALA A 142 -10.01 12.37 -7.00
CA ALA A 142 -10.43 12.19 -8.40
C ALA A 142 -9.38 11.46 -9.25
#